data_AF-A0A965EE17-F1
#
_entry.id   AF-A0A965EE17-F1
#
_cell.length_a   1.000
_cell.length_b   1.000
_cell.length_c   1.000
_cell.angle_alpha   90.00
_cell.angle_beta   90.00
_cell.angle_gamma   90.00
#
_symmetry.space_group_name_H-M   'P 1'
#
loop_
_entity.id
_entity.type
_entity.pdbx_description
1 polymer ?
#
loop_
_entity_poly.entity_id
_entity_poly.type
_entity_poly.pdbx_seq_one_letter_code
_entity_poly.pdbx_strand_id
1 'polypeptide(L)'
;MPDFIYDNKIYYNPVEFAMDRIGGTWKMPILWRLRDKTLRYGELKKDLPHITHKMLSSVLRSLEAEGFITREVYAVVPPKVEYTITRRGLKAIPVIEVIRKYGSDLMKDFGVKEKATRRSKP
;
A
#
# COMPACT_ATOMS: atom_id res chain seq x y z
N MET A 1 7.96 23.88 -13.43
CA MET A 1 7.02 23.75 -12.31
C MET A 1 7.66 24.42 -11.11
N PRO A 2 6.95 25.29 -10.36
CA PRO A 2 7.50 25.86 -9.14
C PRO A 2 7.55 24.82 -8.03
N ASP A 3 8.55 24.92 -7.17
CA ASP A 3 8.64 24.14 -5.93
C ASP A 3 7.52 24.56 -4.96
N PHE A 4 7.15 23.67 -4.05
CA PHE A 4 6.18 23.98 -2.99
C PHE A 4 6.55 23.30 -1.68
N ILE A 5 6.02 23.83 -0.57
CA ILE A 5 6.32 23.36 0.78
C ILE A 5 5.08 22.69 1.38
N TYR A 6 5.27 21.52 1.99
CA TYR A 6 4.25 20.85 2.80
C TYR A 6 4.92 20.13 3.97
N ASP A 7 4.38 20.27 5.18
CA ASP A 7 4.89 19.61 6.40
C ASP A 7 6.41 19.78 6.61
N ASN A 8 6.88 21.02 6.49
CA ASN A 8 8.30 21.40 6.58
C ASN A 8 9.25 20.71 5.58
N LYS A 9 8.72 20.16 4.48
CA LYS A 9 9.48 19.58 3.38
C LYS A 9 9.25 20.34 2.08
N ILE A 10 10.32 20.60 1.33
CA ILE A 10 10.27 21.16 -0.02
C ILE A 10 10.04 20.02 -1.02
N TYR A 11 9.13 20.21 -1.95
CA TYR A 11 8.86 19.31 -3.07
C TYR A 11 9.13 20.03 -4.38
N TYR A 12 9.89 19.41 -5.26
CA TYR A 12 10.26 19.97 -6.57
C TYR A 12 9.19 19.70 -7.63
N ASN A 13 8.35 18.69 -7.40
CA ASN A 13 7.26 18.36 -8.30
C ASN A 13 6.13 17.55 -7.59
N PRO A 14 4.90 17.56 -8.13
CA PRO A 14 3.78 16.79 -7.56
C PRO A 14 3.95 15.27 -7.61
N VAL A 15 4.82 14.74 -8.49
CA VAL A 15 5.11 13.30 -8.53
C VAL A 15 5.86 12.90 -7.27
N GLU A 16 6.83 13.70 -6.83
CA GLU A 16 7.54 13.51 -5.56
C GLU A 16 6.56 13.51 -4.39
N PHE A 17 5.64 14.47 -4.35
CA PHE A 17 4.59 14.49 -3.32
C PHE A 17 3.71 13.24 -3.36
N ALA A 18 3.27 12.80 -4.54
CA ALA A 18 2.51 11.55 -4.66
C ALA A 18 3.33 10.34 -4.18
N MET A 19 4.61 10.25 -4.53
CA MET A 19 5.49 9.16 -4.11
C MET A 19 5.74 9.15 -2.59
N ASP A 20 5.76 10.31 -1.94
CA ASP A 20 5.82 10.42 -0.49
C ASP A 20 4.55 9.87 0.19
N ARG A 21 3.39 10.10 -0.44
CA ARG A 21 2.07 9.67 0.07
C ARG A 21 1.78 8.20 -0.15
N ILE A 22 2.01 7.67 -1.36
CA ILE A 22 1.62 6.30 -1.73
C ILE A 22 2.80 5.39 -2.04
N GLY A 23 4.00 5.93 -2.23
CA GLY A 23 5.20 5.17 -2.55
C GLY A 23 5.84 4.47 -1.34
N GLY A 24 7.14 4.19 -1.47
CA GLY A 24 7.84 3.31 -0.55
C GLY A 24 7.49 1.83 -0.73
N THR A 25 8.10 0.96 0.07
CA THR A 25 8.05 -0.49 -0.13
C THR A 25 6.66 -1.11 0.13
N TRP A 26 5.86 -0.53 1.04
CA TRP A 26 4.70 -1.24 1.60
C TRP A 26 3.34 -0.56 1.39
N LYS A 27 3.29 0.75 1.14
CA LYS A 27 2.02 1.48 0.97
C LYS A 27 1.26 1.00 -0.27
N MET A 28 1.87 1.01 -1.46
CA MET A 28 1.21 0.51 -2.68
C MET A 28 0.79 -0.96 -2.59
N PRO A 29 1.63 -1.89 -2.09
CA PRO A 29 1.20 -3.27 -1.87
C PRO A 29 -0.03 -3.38 -0.98
N ILE A 30 -0.11 -2.65 0.15
CA ILE A 30 -1.26 -2.69 1.06
C ILE A 30 -2.52 -2.14 0.38
N LEU A 31 -2.44 -0.95 -0.23
CA LEU A 31 -3.56 -0.35 -0.96
C LEU A 31 -4.08 -1.29 -2.05
N TRP A 32 -3.17 -1.96 -2.77
CA TRP A 32 -3.53 -2.94 -3.78
C TRP A 32 -4.33 -4.12 -3.20
N ARG A 33 -4.00 -4.64 -2.01
CA ARG A 33 -4.78 -5.73 -1.38
C ARG A 33 -6.17 -5.29 -0.93
N LEU A 34 -6.29 -4.04 -0.49
CA LEU A 34 -7.53 -3.47 0.07
C LEU A 34 -8.50 -2.94 -1.00
N ARG A 35 -8.08 -2.87 -2.26
CA ARG A 35 -8.83 -2.21 -3.35
C ARG A 35 -10.27 -2.73 -3.55
N ASP A 36 -10.48 -4.04 -3.35
CA ASP A 36 -11.76 -4.73 -3.60
C ASP A 36 -12.35 -5.38 -2.34
N LYS A 37 -11.67 -5.28 -1.19
CA LYS A 37 -12.05 -6.01 0.03
C LYS A 37 -11.52 -5.34 1.29
N THR A 38 -12.29 -5.47 2.36
CA THR A 38 -11.86 -5.22 3.73
C THR A 38 -10.99 -6.37 4.22
N LEU A 39 -9.88 -6.07 4.89
CA LEU A 39 -8.97 -7.11 5.42
C LEU A 39 -8.62 -6.86 6.89
N ARG A 40 -8.43 -7.94 7.63
CA ARG A 40 -7.87 -7.92 8.98
C ARG A 40 -6.35 -7.81 8.96
N TYR A 41 -5.77 -7.37 10.08
CA TYR A 41 -4.32 -7.26 10.24
C TYR A 41 -3.59 -8.57 9.89
N GLY A 42 -4.09 -9.71 10.39
CA GLY A 42 -3.49 -11.03 10.14
C GLY A 42 -3.54 -11.45 8.67
N GLU A 43 -4.60 -11.07 7.95
CA GLU A 43 -4.74 -11.35 6.51
C GLU A 43 -3.76 -10.51 5.69
N LEU A 44 -3.63 -9.22 6.01
CA LEU A 44 -2.60 -8.35 5.41
C LEU A 44 -1.19 -8.87 5.68
N LYS A 45 -0.92 -9.33 6.91
CA LYS A 45 0.38 -9.90 7.29
C LYS A 45 0.67 -11.21 6.55
N LYS A 46 -0.35 -12.04 6.32
CA LYS A 46 -0.27 -13.29 5.55
C LYS A 46 -0.01 -13.02 4.06
N ASP A 47 -0.68 -12.02 3.47
CA ASP A 47 -0.50 -11.61 2.07
C ASP A 47 0.84 -10.88 1.81
N LEU A 48 1.50 -10.41 2.87
CA LEU A 48 2.79 -9.73 2.86
C LEU A 48 3.75 -10.41 3.85
N PRO A 49 4.22 -11.64 3.60
CA PRO A 49 4.97 -12.41 4.60
C PRO A 49 6.28 -11.73 5.04
N HIS A 50 6.91 -10.94 4.16
CA HIS A 50 8.20 -10.28 4.40
C HIS A 50 8.11 -8.95 5.16
N ILE A 51 6.91 -8.35 5.34
CA ILE A 51 6.79 -7.14 6.16
C ILE A 51 6.90 -7.51 7.64
N THR A 52 7.65 -6.74 8.44
CA THR A 52 7.67 -6.98 9.89
C THR A 52 6.37 -6.46 10.54
N HIS A 53 6.02 -6.96 11.72
CA HIS A 53 4.87 -6.45 12.47
C HIS A 53 4.96 -4.94 12.74
N LYS A 54 6.15 -4.47 13.14
CA LYS A 54 6.44 -3.05 13.38
C LYS A 54 6.19 -2.20 12.13
N MET A 55 6.68 -2.66 10.98
CA MET A 55 6.51 -1.94 9.71
C MET A 55 5.05 -1.95 9.25
N LEU A 56 4.35 -3.09 9.32
CA LEU A 56 2.94 -3.17 8.94
C LEU A 56 2.09 -2.22 9.78
N SER A 57 2.28 -2.23 11.10
CA SER A 57 1.55 -1.34 12.01
C SER A 57 1.87 0.13 11.73
N SER A 58 3.13 0.48 11.45
CA SER A 58 3.53 1.84 11.10
C SER A 58 2.90 2.33 9.80
N VAL A 59 2.94 1.49 8.75
CA VAL A 59 2.40 1.83 7.44
C VAL A 59 0.88 1.95 7.47
N LEU A 60 0.18 1.06 8.19
CA LEU A 60 -1.27 1.16 8.36
C LEU A 60 -1.67 2.44 9.10
N ARG A 61 -0.95 2.81 10.17
CA ARG A 61 -1.19 4.09 10.87
C ARG A 61 -0.95 5.30 9.97
N SER A 62 0.11 5.30 9.17
CA SER A 62 0.39 6.38 8.21
C SER A 62 -0.69 6.47 7.14
N LEU A 63 -1.10 5.36 6.53
CA LEU A 63 -2.18 5.34 5.54
C LEU A 63 -3.53 5.79 6.14
N GLU A 64 -3.81 5.44 7.40
CA GLU A 64 -5.00 5.86 8.13
C GLU A 64 -4.96 7.37 8.41
N ALA A 65 -3.86 7.88 8.96
CA ALA A 65 -3.68 9.30 9.26
C ALA A 65 -3.75 10.17 8.00
N GLU A 66 -3.23 9.68 6.88
CA GLU A 66 -3.29 10.34 5.58
C GLU A 66 -4.63 10.10 4.83
N GLY A 67 -5.57 9.37 5.44
CA GLY A 67 -6.93 9.16 4.96
C GLY A 67 -7.05 8.24 3.75
N PHE A 68 -6.06 7.38 3.48
CA PHE A 68 -6.11 6.39 2.39
C PHE A 68 -6.87 5.12 2.80
N ILE A 69 -6.89 4.79 4.09
CA ILE A 69 -7.64 3.66 4.65
C ILE A 69 -8.41 4.10 5.91
N THR A 70 -9.46 3.38 6.27
CA THR A 70 -10.09 3.43 7.59
C THR A 70 -9.71 2.19 8.40
N ARG A 71 -9.67 2.34 9.72
CA ARG A 71 -9.49 1.25 10.68
C ARG A 71 -10.72 1.16 11.55
N GLU A 72 -11.35 0.00 11.58
CA GLU A 72 -12.52 -0.26 12.41
C GLU A 72 -12.21 -1.34 13.45
N VAL A 73 -12.56 -1.07 14.71
CA VAL A 73 -12.34 -1.99 15.83
C VAL A 73 -13.69 -2.51 16.28
N TYR A 74 -13.86 -3.82 16.24
CA TYR A 74 -15.08 -4.47 16.71
C TYR A 74 -14.81 -5.13 18.06
N ALA A 75 -15.60 -4.72 19.05
CA ALA A 75 -15.58 -5.27 20.41
C ALA A 75 -16.31 -6.63 20.49
N VAL A 76 -15.85 -7.59 19.71
CA VAL A 76 -16.27 -9.00 19.77
C VAL A 76 -15.17 -9.83 20.43
N VAL A 77 -15.46 -11.08 20.82
CA VAL A 77 -14.45 -12.00 21.35
C VAL A 77 -14.12 -13.05 20.28
N PRO A 78 -12.85 -13.16 19.81
CA PRO A 78 -11.73 -12.25 20.07
C PRO A 78 -11.86 -10.92 19.32
N PRO A 79 -11.27 -9.82 19.83
CA PRO A 79 -11.37 -8.50 19.20
C PRO A 79 -10.82 -8.55 17.77
N LYS A 80 -11.57 -8.00 16.81
CA LYS A 80 -11.15 -7.93 15.41
C LYS A 80 -10.94 -6.47 14.99
N VAL A 81 -9.90 -6.26 14.20
CA VAL A 81 -9.57 -4.98 13.58
C VAL A 81 -9.58 -5.18 12.08
N GLU A 82 -10.35 -4.36 11.39
CA GLU A 82 -10.51 -4.38 9.95
C GLU A 82 -9.99 -3.07 9.34
N TYR A 83 -9.45 -3.20 8.14
CA TYR A 83 -8.95 -2.10 7.34
C TYR A 83 -9.69 -2.07 6.00
N THR A 84 -10.19 -0.90 5.63
CA THR A 84 -10.95 -0.70 4.39
C THR A 84 -10.36 0.49 3.64
N ILE A 85 -10.24 0.39 2.31
CA ILE A 85 -9.74 1.49 1.50
C ILE A 85 -10.78 2.63 1.45
N THR A 86 -10.33 3.89 1.53
CA THR A 86 -11.22 5.05 1.40
C THR A 86 -11.39 5.46 -0.05
N ARG A 87 -12.30 6.42 -0.32
CA ARG A 87 -12.39 7.08 -1.64
C ARG A 87 -11.07 7.72 -2.09
N ARG A 88 -10.26 8.25 -1.16
CA ARG A 88 -8.92 8.78 -1.47
C ARG A 88 -7.97 7.65 -1.85
N GLY A 89 -7.99 6.54 -1.10
CA GLY A 89 -7.26 5.31 -1.42
C GLY A 89 -7.57 4.77 -2.81
N LEU A 90 -8.85 4.71 -3.17
CA LEU A 90 -9.29 4.22 -4.47
C LEU A 90 -8.73 5.04 -5.64
N LYS A 91 -8.58 6.36 -5.48
CA LYS A 91 -7.95 7.22 -6.51
C LYS A 91 -6.48 6.88 -6.76
N ALA A 92 -5.79 6.24 -5.81
CA ALA A 92 -4.41 5.80 -6.00
C ALA A 92 -4.31 4.49 -6.81
N ILE A 93 -5.38 3.69 -6.88
CA ILE A 93 -5.35 2.36 -7.53
C ILE A 93 -4.99 2.44 -9.02
N PRO A 94 -5.58 3.34 -9.84
CA PRO A 94 -5.18 3.46 -11.25
C PRO A 94 -3.71 3.87 -11.42
N VAL A 95 -3.17 4.72 -10.54
CA VAL A 95 -1.75 5.12 -10.57
C VAL A 95 -0.86 3.92 -10.22
N ILE A 96 -1.23 3.15 -9.20
CA ILE A 96 -0.52 1.93 -8.82
C ILE A 96 -0.54 0.92 -9.97
N GLU A 97 -1.65 0.79 -10.68
CA GLU A 97 -1.75 -0.08 -11.85
C GLU A 97 -0.79 0.32 -12.97
N VAL A 98 -0.69 1.62 -13.28
CA VAL A 98 0.29 2.15 -14.25
C VAL A 98 1.72 1.85 -13.82
N ILE A 99 2.05 2.08 -12.55
CA ILE A 99 3.39 1.79 -11.99
C ILE A 99 3.69 0.29 -12.06
N ARG A 100 2.71 -0.56 -11.75
CA ARG A 100 2.86 -2.02 -11.83
C ARG A 100 3.13 -2.47 -13.25
N LYS A 101 2.39 -1.93 -14.23
CA LYS A 101 2.60 -2.23 -15.65
C LYS A 101 4.01 -1.83 -16.09
N TYR A 102 4.41 -0.60 -15.79
CA TYR A 102 5.76 -0.12 -16.11
C TYR A 102 6.84 -0.97 -15.42
N GLY A 103 6.65 -1.33 -14.15
CA GLY A 103 7.56 -2.22 -13.43
C GLY A 103 7.67 -3.61 -14.06
N SER A 104 6.56 -4.17 -14.57
CA SER A 104 6.58 -5.43 -15.31
C SER A 104 7.34 -5.33 -16.64
N ASP A 105 7.26 -4.19 -17.32
CA ASP A 105 8.01 -3.97 -18.55
C ASP A 105 9.52 -3.81 -18.25
N LEU A 106 9.90 -3.03 -17.23
CA LEU A 106 11.28 -2.95 -16.76
C LEU A 106 11.86 -4.32 -16.37
N MET A 107 11.06 -5.18 -15.70
CA MET A 107 11.52 -6.53 -15.39
C MET A 107 11.88 -7.33 -16.65
N LYS A 108 11.16 -7.16 -17.76
CA LYS A 108 11.48 -7.80 -19.05
C LYS A 108 12.77 -7.22 -19.62
N ASP A 109 12.90 -5.90 -19.62
CA ASP A 109 14.07 -5.19 -20.16
C ASP A 109 15.36 -5.60 -19.42
N PHE A 110 15.29 -5.77 -18.10
CA PHE A 110 16.42 -6.23 -17.27
C PHE A 110 16.55 -7.76 -17.18
N GLY A 111 15.72 -8.54 -17.87
CA GLY A 111 15.77 -10.01 -17.84
C GLY A 111 15.45 -10.64 -16.48
N VAL A 112 14.72 -9.93 -15.62
CA VAL A 112 14.31 -10.39 -14.29
C VAL A 112 13.19 -11.43 -14.43
N LYS A 113 13.44 -12.65 -13.96
CA LYS A 113 12.43 -13.72 -13.93
C LYS A 113 11.65 -13.70 -12.62
N GLU A 114 10.34 -13.90 -12.70
CA GLU A 114 9.53 -14.16 -11.51
C GLU A 114 9.97 -15.46 -10.82
N LYS A 115 10.14 -15.43 -9.50
CA LYS A 115 10.25 -16.67 -8.73
C LYS A 115 8.88 -17.34 -8.77
N ALA A 116 8.81 -18.58 -9.25
CA ALA A 116 7.59 -19.38 -9.22
C ALA A 116 7.02 -19.37 -7.80
N THR A 117 5.87 -18.72 -7.61
CA THR A 117 5.20 -18.68 -6.32
C THR A 117 4.75 -20.10 -6.03
N ARG A 118 5.27 -20.73 -4.96
CA ARG A 118 4.69 -21.97 -4.41
C ARG A 118 3.25 -21.62 -4.03
N ARG A 119 2.30 -21.93 -4.92
CA ARG A 119 0.87 -21.90 -4.60
C ARG A 119 0.69 -22.80 -3.39
N SER A 120 0.30 -22.22 -2.26
CA SER A 120 -0.29 -22.98 -1.17
C SER A 120 -1.51 -23.68 -1.76
N LYS A 121 -1.41 -25.00 -1.86
CA LYS A 121 -2.50 -25.89 -2.31
C LYS A 121 -3.66 -25.75 -1.30
N PRO A 122 -4.93 -25.83 -1.76
CA PRO A 122 -6.10 -25.84 -0.87
C PRO A 122 -6.02 -26.94 0.18
#